data_AF-A0A534XAQ5-F1
#
_entry.id   AF-A0A534XAQ5-F1
#
_cell.length_a   1.000
_cell.length_b   1.000
_cell.length_c   1.000
_cell.angle_alpha   90.00
_cell.angle_beta   90.00
_cell.angle_gamma   90.00
#
_symmetry.space_group_name_H-M   'P 1'
#
loop_
_entity.id
_entity.type
_entity.pdbx_description
1 polymer ?
#
loop_
_entity_poly.entity_id
_entity_poly.type
_entity_poly.pdbx_seq_one_letter_code
_entity_poly.pdbx_strand_id
1 'polypeptide(L)'
;MWFRGVDVPGWDLLLTAQGQDLLATRGPWAALRETLVQVRTFWLPPAAYSVPYGLVPGALTLWWPGLFWQPLVVFLAWMATLVLLLVAMGWPLRSARGWTLALLAWGASPALLSYAVEGYPWGAGMLPHALALAIVFARGFRRWWVTLPALALVWELPWHGYELGKTAGTTLVLAAALAPEAGWFRRLAWAVTGATQQVAVVWLWPTSNMIAFGRGNAGAGVGLLHAWPLLPEGVARLAQAMTGNPPLIVPVLAVAGVLALWWAGPARAVLVATWAFQLGLVLLLAAGQRGGEDLLRARRFLLVDGFSVAAVLAAGRNGRALVRGLLITVLLAGNVWALWGLARFVTAPRGPNAFTLPGVFSAESVGLVDRPAVAWAEGLARRARAGERVVVLHGQACPTESFTNPTGVLERLYLHLGHAAFRARVVAFGVPHPRYVTVPVVDLRHVLGTLEPGQLIDLDTSCRDVFAPAWRKLKRHFRLAPVGDSPAGRFRQFRLGERRKRGRRGG
;
A
#
# COMPACT_ATOMS: atom_id res chain seq x y z
N MET A 1 -14.90 16.79 12.43
CA MET A 1 -14.13 15.55 12.69
C MET A 1 -13.75 14.96 11.33
N TRP A 2 -12.47 14.73 11.06
CA TRP A 2 -11.99 14.21 9.76
C TRP A 2 -12.66 12.86 9.42
N PHE A 3 -13.23 12.72 8.22
CA PHE A 3 -14.01 11.55 7.78
C PHE A 3 -13.29 10.21 8.03
N ARG A 4 -11.96 10.17 7.84
CA ARG A 4 -11.11 8.98 8.05
C ARG A 4 -10.67 8.78 9.51
N GLY A 5 -10.39 9.84 10.26
CA GLY A 5 -9.94 9.75 11.65
C GLY A 5 -8.80 8.73 11.86
N VAL A 6 -8.94 7.89 12.89
CA VAL A 6 -8.03 6.76 13.21
C VAL A 6 -8.39 5.47 12.46
N ASP A 7 -9.45 5.48 11.64
CA ASP A 7 -9.89 4.36 10.81
C ASP A 7 -8.96 4.23 9.58
N VAL A 8 -7.70 3.89 9.84
CA VAL A 8 -6.65 3.63 8.84
C VAL A 8 -6.60 2.11 8.59
N PRO A 9 -6.50 1.59 7.36
CA PRO A 9 -6.33 0.15 7.10
C PRO A 9 -5.08 -0.43 7.78
N GLY A 10 -5.10 -1.71 8.22
CA GLY A 10 -3.92 -2.30 8.87
C GLY A 10 -2.69 -2.38 7.97
N TRP A 11 -2.90 -2.57 6.65
CA TRP A 11 -1.83 -2.53 5.64
C TRP A 11 -1.03 -1.22 5.66
N ASP A 12 -1.65 -0.10 6.04
CA ASP A 12 -0.99 1.21 6.15
C ASP A 12 -0.08 1.33 7.38
N LEU A 13 -0.07 0.33 8.26
CA LEU A 13 0.66 0.37 9.53
C LEU A 13 1.84 -0.61 9.56
N LEU A 14 1.76 -1.70 8.78
CA LEU A 14 2.70 -2.83 8.87
C LEU A 14 4.14 -2.40 8.59
N LEU A 15 4.39 -1.68 7.49
CA LEU A 15 5.74 -1.28 7.10
C LEU A 15 6.40 -0.40 8.17
N THR A 16 5.65 0.55 8.73
CA THR A 16 6.15 1.42 9.80
C THR A 16 6.42 0.66 11.09
N ALA A 17 5.51 -0.24 11.49
CA ALA A 17 5.71 -1.07 12.67
C ALA A 17 6.95 -1.96 12.53
N GLN A 18 7.15 -2.59 11.37
CA GLN A 18 8.34 -3.38 11.08
C GLN A 18 9.60 -2.52 11.10
N GLY A 19 9.58 -1.35 10.45
CA GLY A 19 10.72 -0.44 10.42
C GLY A 19 11.12 0.03 11.83
N GLN A 20 10.14 0.38 12.66
CA GLN A 20 10.35 0.76 14.06
C GLN A 20 10.96 -0.41 14.86
N ASP A 21 10.45 -1.63 14.70
CA ASP A 21 10.99 -2.82 15.39
C ASP A 21 12.44 -3.13 15.00
N LEU A 22 12.75 -3.14 13.70
CA LEU A 22 14.12 -3.38 13.22
C LEU A 22 15.09 -2.33 13.77
N LEU A 23 14.72 -1.06 13.71
CA LEU A 23 15.55 0.03 14.21
C LEU A 23 15.76 -0.06 15.73
N ALA A 24 14.71 -0.36 16.49
CA ALA A 24 14.77 -0.45 17.94
C ALA A 24 15.55 -1.67 18.45
N THR A 25 15.54 -2.79 17.71
CA THR A 25 16.10 -4.06 18.17
C THR A 25 17.47 -4.39 17.57
N ARG A 26 17.74 -3.95 16.33
CA ARG A 26 18.98 -4.28 15.61
C ARG A 26 19.92 -3.09 15.45
N GLY A 27 19.42 -1.87 15.61
CA GLY A 27 20.16 -0.64 15.29
C GLY A 27 20.14 -0.31 13.78
N PRO A 28 20.58 0.91 13.40
CA PRO A 28 20.32 1.48 12.09
C PRO A 28 20.97 0.70 10.93
N TRP A 29 22.23 0.30 11.08
CA TRP A 29 22.95 -0.39 10.01
C TRP A 29 22.44 -1.81 9.76
N ALA A 30 22.18 -2.56 10.84
CA ALA A 30 21.63 -3.90 10.73
C ALA A 30 20.20 -3.88 10.18
N ALA A 31 19.37 -2.92 10.62
CA ALA A 31 18.04 -2.71 10.08
C ALA A 31 18.04 -2.40 8.57
N LEU A 32 18.95 -1.53 8.13
CA LEU A 32 19.12 -1.21 6.71
C LEU A 32 19.55 -2.45 5.91
N ARG A 33 20.60 -3.16 6.35
CA ARG A 33 21.09 -4.37 5.70
C ARG A 33 19.99 -5.43 5.60
N GLU A 34 19.27 -5.68 6.69
CA GLU A 34 18.18 -6.65 6.73
C GLU A 34 17.05 -6.25 5.77
N THR A 35 16.67 -4.97 5.76
CA THR A 35 15.65 -4.45 4.85
C THR A 35 16.05 -4.62 3.37
N LEU A 36 17.30 -4.33 3.01
CA LEU A 36 17.79 -4.45 1.63
C LEU A 36 17.87 -5.90 1.13
N VAL A 37 18.10 -6.86 2.04
CA VAL A 37 18.04 -8.29 1.71
C VAL A 37 16.58 -8.72 1.56
N GLN A 38 15.76 -8.42 2.57
CA GLN A 38 14.39 -8.92 2.65
C GLN A 38 13.46 -8.32 1.61
N VAL A 39 13.69 -7.09 1.16
CA VAL A 39 12.89 -6.47 0.08
C VAL A 39 12.92 -7.27 -1.24
N ARG A 40 13.92 -8.15 -1.42
CA ARG A 40 14.06 -9.06 -2.57
C ARG A 40 13.66 -10.49 -2.24
N THR A 41 13.99 -10.98 -1.04
CA THR A 41 13.85 -12.40 -0.69
C THR A 41 12.53 -12.73 0.00
N PHE A 42 11.83 -11.73 0.53
CA PHE A 42 10.55 -11.96 1.20
C PHE A 42 9.45 -12.24 0.18
N TRP A 43 8.76 -13.37 0.36
CA TRP A 43 7.82 -13.92 -0.63
C TRP A 43 6.53 -13.09 -0.80
N LEU A 44 6.20 -12.23 0.18
CA LEU A 44 5.09 -11.28 0.08
C LEU A 44 5.54 -10.00 -0.65
N PRO A 45 4.65 -9.39 -1.48
CA PRO A 45 4.85 -8.00 -1.96
C PRO A 45 5.13 -7.10 -0.75
N PRO A 46 5.87 -5.97 -0.88
CA PRO A 46 6.52 -5.30 0.26
C PRO A 46 5.52 -4.92 1.34
N ALA A 47 5.31 -5.88 2.23
CA ALA A 47 4.34 -5.89 3.30
C ALA A 47 5.00 -5.47 4.61
N ALA A 48 6.32 -5.67 4.67
CA ALA A 48 7.11 -5.57 5.89
C ALA A 48 8.41 -4.80 5.69
N TYR A 49 9.10 -4.99 4.55
CA TYR A 49 10.42 -4.42 4.33
C TYR A 49 10.40 -3.35 3.25
N SER A 50 10.75 -2.12 3.63
CA SER A 50 10.96 -1.00 2.72
C SER A 50 11.82 0.05 3.41
N VAL A 51 12.82 0.58 2.72
CA VAL A 51 13.61 1.70 3.24
C VAL A 51 12.76 2.97 3.28
N PRO A 52 12.20 3.48 2.16
CA PRO A 52 11.43 4.72 2.18
C PRO A 52 10.09 4.56 2.91
N TYR A 53 9.40 3.43 2.81
CA TYR A 53 8.04 3.30 3.36
C TYR A 53 7.98 2.53 4.69
N GLY A 54 9.10 1.97 5.17
CA GLY A 54 9.18 1.26 6.44
C GLY A 54 10.19 1.89 7.41
N LEU A 55 11.48 1.91 7.06
CA LEU A 55 12.52 2.44 7.95
C LEU A 55 12.38 3.95 8.21
N VAL A 56 12.09 4.76 7.19
CA VAL A 56 11.90 6.21 7.38
C VAL A 56 10.73 6.52 8.31
N PRO A 57 9.48 6.05 8.05
CA PRO A 57 8.39 6.32 8.99
C PRO A 57 8.60 5.60 10.32
N GLY A 58 9.29 4.45 10.36
CA GLY A 58 9.67 3.77 11.60
C GLY A 58 10.61 4.61 12.48
N ALA A 59 11.60 5.26 11.88
CA ALA A 59 12.50 6.19 12.57
C ALA A 59 11.75 7.43 13.09
N LEU A 60 10.84 7.99 12.29
CA LEU A 60 9.97 9.09 12.73
C LEU A 60 9.08 8.67 13.90
N THR A 61 8.58 7.43 13.90
CA THR A 61 7.77 6.89 14.98
C THR A 61 8.57 6.66 16.26
N LEU A 62 9.85 6.29 16.17
CA LEU A 62 10.75 6.21 17.33
C LEU A 62 10.95 7.57 17.98
N TRP A 63 11.02 8.64 17.18
CA TRP A 63 11.14 10.01 17.69
C TRP A 63 9.82 10.55 18.24
N TRP A 64 8.73 10.34 17.51
CA TRP A 64 7.40 10.76 17.89
C TRP A 64 6.35 9.67 17.54
N PRO A 65 5.89 8.88 18.53
CA PRO A 65 4.90 7.83 18.31
C PRO A 65 3.64 8.35 17.63
N GLY A 66 3.24 7.73 16.52
CA GLY A 66 2.09 8.16 15.73
C GLY A 66 1.72 7.21 14.59
N LEU A 67 0.43 7.18 14.24
CA LEU A 67 -0.10 6.28 13.19
C LEU A 67 0.12 6.80 11.75
N PHE A 68 0.33 8.11 11.58
CA PHE A 68 0.19 8.76 10.28
C PHE A 68 1.50 9.00 9.53
N TRP A 69 2.63 8.55 10.07
CA TRP A 69 3.92 8.70 9.40
C TRP A 69 3.96 8.01 8.03
N GLN A 70 3.37 6.83 7.88
CA GLN A 70 3.34 6.12 6.60
C GLN A 70 2.46 6.82 5.55
N PRO A 71 1.18 7.16 5.83
CA PRO A 71 0.40 8.01 4.92
C PRO A 71 1.11 9.30 4.49
N LEU A 72 1.79 9.97 5.42
CA LEU A 72 2.54 11.19 5.12
C LEU A 72 3.69 10.92 4.16
N VAL A 73 4.50 9.89 4.40
CA VAL A 73 5.62 9.54 3.52
C VAL A 73 5.14 9.13 2.13
N VAL A 74 4.05 8.37 2.02
CA VAL A 74 3.45 8.03 0.72
C VAL A 74 2.94 9.27 -0.01
N PHE A 75 2.29 10.19 0.70
CA PHE A 75 1.87 11.47 0.13
C PHE A 75 3.05 12.30 -0.39
N LEU A 76 4.14 12.38 0.37
CA LEU A 76 5.35 13.07 -0.06
C LEU A 76 5.99 12.39 -1.28
N ALA A 77 5.99 11.06 -1.34
CA ALA A 77 6.45 10.30 -2.50
C ALA A 77 5.58 10.56 -3.74
N TRP A 78 4.26 10.71 -3.57
CA TRP A 78 3.35 11.12 -4.65
C TRP A 78 3.62 12.55 -5.11
N MET A 79 3.84 13.50 -4.19
CA MET A 79 4.23 14.86 -4.56
C MET A 79 5.56 14.88 -5.33
N ALA A 80 6.54 14.08 -4.92
CA ALA A 80 7.79 13.90 -5.66
C ALA A 80 7.54 13.31 -7.06
N THR A 81 6.58 12.39 -7.19
CA THR A 81 6.14 11.85 -8.49
C THR A 81 5.61 12.96 -9.39
N LEU A 82 4.72 13.83 -8.90
CA LEU A 82 4.20 14.97 -9.68
C LEU A 82 5.30 15.95 -10.10
N VAL A 83 6.24 16.25 -9.19
CA VAL A 83 7.42 17.08 -9.49
C VAL A 83 8.25 16.45 -10.61
N LEU A 84 8.53 15.15 -10.53
CA LEU A 84 9.30 14.43 -11.55
C LEU A 84 8.57 14.40 -12.89
N LEU A 85 7.25 14.25 -12.92
CA LEU A 85 6.46 14.31 -14.15
C LEU A 85 6.48 15.71 -14.78
N LEU A 86 6.36 16.77 -13.97
CA LEU A 86 6.51 18.15 -14.44
C LEU A 86 7.89 18.38 -15.08
N VAL A 87 8.95 17.95 -14.38
CA VAL A 87 10.34 18.06 -14.84
C VAL A 87 10.56 17.26 -16.12
N ALA A 88 10.08 16.01 -16.16
CA ALA A 88 10.17 15.14 -17.34
C ALA A 88 9.51 15.78 -18.56
N MET A 89 8.33 16.37 -18.38
CA MET A 89 7.56 17.00 -19.47
C MET A 89 7.97 18.45 -19.77
N GLY A 90 9.07 18.93 -19.17
CA GLY A 90 9.69 20.22 -19.51
C GLY A 90 8.98 21.45 -18.93
N TRP A 91 8.22 21.28 -17.85
CA TRP A 91 7.61 22.39 -17.12
C TRP A 91 8.58 22.95 -16.05
N PRO A 92 8.76 24.28 -15.97
CA PRO A 92 9.43 24.89 -14.83
C PRO A 92 8.64 24.66 -13.55
N LEU A 93 9.31 24.34 -12.43
CA LEU A 93 8.63 24.11 -11.14
C LEU A 93 7.90 25.34 -10.59
N ARG A 94 8.27 26.54 -11.04
CA ARG A 94 7.56 27.80 -10.72
C ARG A 94 6.37 28.08 -11.64
N SER A 95 6.11 27.22 -12.62
CA SER A 95 5.02 27.41 -13.57
C SER A 95 3.68 27.13 -12.91
N ALA A 96 2.93 28.19 -12.61
CA ALA A 96 1.56 28.08 -12.13
C ALA A 96 0.71 27.22 -13.09
N ARG A 97 0.85 27.42 -14.40
CA ARG A 97 0.12 26.66 -15.42
C ARG A 97 0.43 25.16 -15.40
N GLY A 98 1.70 24.80 -15.20
CA GLY A 98 2.12 23.40 -15.11
C GLY A 98 1.50 22.72 -13.89
N TRP A 99 1.57 23.38 -12.74
CA TRP A 99 0.93 22.90 -11.51
C TRP A 99 -0.59 22.83 -11.63
N THR A 100 -1.26 23.83 -12.22
CA THR A 100 -2.71 23.78 -12.44
C THR A 100 -3.10 22.54 -13.25
N LEU A 101 -2.39 22.24 -14.34
CA LEU A 101 -2.66 21.03 -15.13
C LEU A 101 -2.36 19.75 -14.36
N ALA A 102 -1.25 19.68 -13.63
CA ALA A 102 -0.89 18.51 -12.82
C ALA A 102 -1.94 18.23 -11.73
N LEU A 103 -2.39 19.27 -11.03
CA LEU A 103 -3.37 19.16 -9.95
C LEU A 103 -4.77 18.84 -10.49
N LEU A 104 -5.17 19.43 -11.63
CA LEU A 104 -6.43 19.06 -12.30
C LEU A 104 -6.40 17.61 -12.79
N ALA A 105 -5.27 17.17 -13.36
CA ALA A 105 -5.10 15.78 -13.81
C ALA A 105 -5.16 14.81 -12.63
N TRP A 106 -4.44 15.09 -11.54
CA TRP A 106 -4.50 14.29 -10.32
C TRP A 106 -5.92 14.26 -9.72
N GLY A 107 -6.57 15.42 -9.62
CA GLY A 107 -7.92 15.54 -9.06
C GLY A 107 -9.01 14.87 -9.90
N ALA A 108 -8.77 14.66 -11.19
CA ALA A 108 -9.67 13.93 -12.08
C ALA A 108 -9.64 12.40 -11.90
N SER A 109 -8.75 11.87 -11.05
CA SER A 109 -8.73 10.45 -10.67
C SER A 109 -8.97 10.28 -9.16
N PRO A 110 -10.18 9.84 -8.76
CA PRO A 110 -10.48 9.48 -7.36
C PRO A 110 -9.56 8.40 -6.82
N ALA A 111 -9.10 7.49 -7.68
CA ALA A 111 -8.14 6.45 -7.34
C ALA A 111 -6.78 7.06 -6.97
N LEU A 112 -6.19 7.88 -7.83
CA LEU A 112 -4.91 8.54 -7.53
C LEU A 112 -5.00 9.43 -6.28
N LEU A 113 -6.10 10.16 -6.09
CA LEU A 113 -6.32 10.96 -4.88
C LEU A 113 -6.31 10.10 -3.61
N SER A 114 -7.01 8.96 -3.64
CA SER A 114 -7.12 8.07 -2.48
C SER A 114 -5.80 7.35 -2.21
N TYR A 115 -5.19 6.75 -3.23
CA TYR A 115 -3.93 6.00 -3.11
C TYR A 115 -2.69 6.88 -2.92
N ALA A 116 -2.81 8.21 -3.06
CA ALA A 116 -1.77 9.16 -2.67
C ALA A 116 -1.71 9.41 -1.16
N VAL A 117 -2.78 9.09 -0.42
CA VAL A 117 -2.86 9.26 1.05
C VAL A 117 -3.11 7.94 1.79
N GLU A 118 -3.28 6.84 1.06
CA GLU A 118 -3.21 5.48 1.62
C GLU A 118 -1.77 5.20 2.04
N GLY A 119 -1.58 4.67 3.26
CA GLY A 119 -0.24 4.43 3.80
C GLY A 119 0.48 3.28 3.09
N TYR A 120 -0.24 2.31 2.53
CA TYR A 120 0.39 1.27 1.73
C TYR A 120 0.85 1.83 0.36
N PRO A 121 2.08 1.54 -0.11
CA PRO A 121 2.71 2.23 -1.25
C PRO A 121 2.19 1.76 -2.63
N TRP A 122 0.87 1.75 -2.82
CA TRP A 122 0.20 1.51 -4.10
C TRP A 122 0.47 2.66 -5.08
N GLY A 123 0.06 3.88 -4.72
CA GLY A 123 0.21 5.08 -5.57
C GLY A 123 1.67 5.47 -5.77
N ALA A 124 2.49 5.27 -4.73
CA ALA A 124 3.93 5.51 -4.81
C ALA A 124 4.67 4.56 -5.79
N GLY A 125 4.01 3.51 -6.29
CA GLY A 125 4.51 2.68 -7.40
C GLY A 125 4.74 3.47 -8.70
N MET A 126 4.14 4.65 -8.87
CA MET A 126 4.39 5.53 -10.01
C MET A 126 5.74 6.29 -9.89
N LEU A 127 6.29 6.46 -8.68
CA LEU A 127 7.53 7.19 -8.47
C LEU A 127 8.72 6.70 -9.32
N PRO A 128 9.05 5.40 -9.37
CA PRO A 128 10.15 4.92 -10.21
C PRO A 128 9.89 5.13 -11.72
N HIS A 129 8.64 5.14 -12.16
CA HIS A 129 8.25 5.42 -13.55
C HIS A 129 8.43 6.91 -13.88
N ALA A 130 8.02 7.80 -12.98
CA ALA A 130 8.22 9.23 -13.14
C ALA A 130 9.72 9.59 -13.15
N LEU A 131 10.53 8.92 -12.32
CA LEU A 131 11.99 9.06 -12.35
C LEU A 131 12.57 8.55 -13.69
N ALA A 132 12.12 7.40 -14.19
CA ALA A 132 12.52 6.89 -15.50
C ALA A 132 12.20 7.88 -16.63
N LEU A 133 10.98 8.45 -16.63
CA LEU A 133 10.60 9.49 -17.59
C LEU A 133 11.46 10.75 -17.44
N ALA A 134 11.80 11.16 -16.22
CA ALA A 134 12.68 12.30 -15.98
C ALA A 134 14.09 12.05 -16.50
N ILE A 135 14.65 10.84 -16.32
CA ILE A 135 15.94 10.44 -16.89
C ILE A 135 15.94 10.54 -18.41
N VAL A 136 14.84 10.12 -19.05
CA VAL A 136 14.71 10.09 -20.50
C VAL A 136 14.56 11.51 -21.08
N PHE A 137 13.71 12.36 -20.49
CA PHE A 137 13.28 13.60 -21.13
C PHE A 137 13.84 14.88 -20.50
N ALA A 138 14.17 14.89 -19.21
CA ALA A 138 14.59 16.12 -18.55
C ALA A 138 16.07 16.45 -18.81
N ARG A 139 16.34 17.72 -19.15
CA ARG A 139 17.70 18.21 -19.46
C ARG A 139 18.70 18.01 -18.32
N GLY A 140 18.24 18.04 -17.06
CA GLY A 140 19.08 17.85 -15.88
C GLY A 140 19.77 16.47 -15.83
N PHE A 141 19.12 15.45 -16.39
CA PHE A 141 19.64 14.07 -16.42
C PHE A 141 20.53 13.79 -17.63
N ARG A 142 20.95 14.83 -18.38
CA ARG A 142 21.94 14.68 -19.47
C ARG A 142 23.37 14.49 -18.94
N ARG A 143 23.65 14.90 -17.71
CA ARG A 143 24.97 14.78 -17.07
C ARG A 143 25.12 13.40 -16.45
N TRP A 144 26.14 12.63 -16.83
CA TRP A 144 26.32 11.24 -16.39
C TRP A 144 26.39 11.06 -14.86
N TRP A 145 26.95 12.03 -14.14
CA TRP A 145 26.97 12.00 -12.67
C TRP A 145 25.59 12.18 -12.02
N VAL A 146 24.59 12.67 -12.76
CA VAL A 146 23.17 12.67 -12.35
C VAL A 146 22.47 11.41 -12.87
N THR A 147 22.72 11.04 -14.12
CA THR A 147 22.07 9.91 -14.78
C THR A 147 22.37 8.58 -14.09
N LEU A 148 23.63 8.32 -13.74
CA LEU A 148 24.04 7.02 -13.18
C LEU A 148 23.42 6.76 -11.79
N PRO A 149 23.49 7.69 -10.81
CA PRO A 149 22.76 7.52 -9.56
C PRO A 149 21.25 7.42 -9.75
N ALA A 150 20.68 8.17 -10.69
CA ALA A 150 19.25 8.10 -10.99
C ALA A 150 18.84 6.75 -11.58
N LEU A 151 19.66 6.16 -12.46
CA LEU A 151 19.45 4.81 -12.99
C LEU A 151 19.55 3.75 -11.88
N ALA A 152 20.50 3.89 -10.96
CA ALA A 152 20.59 3.03 -9.78
C ALA A 152 19.33 3.15 -8.90
N LEU A 153 18.79 4.36 -8.72
CA LEU A 153 17.53 4.57 -8.01
C LEU A 153 16.32 3.98 -8.76
N VAL A 154 16.25 4.08 -10.08
CA VAL A 154 15.20 3.40 -10.88
C VAL A 154 15.33 1.88 -10.78
N TRP A 155 16.53 1.35 -10.57
CA TRP A 155 16.73 -0.07 -10.34
C TRP A 155 16.33 -0.49 -8.92
N GLU A 156 16.58 0.34 -7.91
CA GLU A 156 16.33 0.04 -6.49
C GLU A 156 14.88 0.31 -6.03
N LEU A 157 14.34 1.50 -6.32
CA LEU A 157 13.03 1.95 -5.83
C LEU A 157 11.86 0.98 -6.14
N PRO A 158 11.82 0.29 -7.30
CA PRO A 158 10.78 -0.69 -7.59
C PRO A 158 10.64 -1.82 -6.57
N TRP A 159 11.72 -2.19 -5.88
CA TRP A 159 11.68 -3.21 -4.84
C TRP A 159 10.92 -2.72 -3.60
N HIS A 160 10.99 -1.42 -3.31
CA HIS A 160 10.40 -0.82 -2.13
C HIS A 160 8.92 -0.50 -2.28
N GLY A 161 8.39 -0.44 -3.50
CA GLY A 161 6.97 -0.20 -3.79
C GLY A 161 6.21 -1.48 -4.13
N TYR A 162 4.87 -1.42 -4.11
CA TYR A 162 4.06 -2.57 -4.54
C TYR A 162 4.34 -2.96 -6.00
N GLU A 163 3.82 -4.11 -6.45
CA GLU A 163 4.02 -4.70 -7.78
C GLU A 163 3.98 -3.73 -8.97
N LEU A 164 3.15 -2.68 -8.87
CA LEU A 164 3.07 -1.62 -9.86
C LEU A 164 4.46 -1.03 -10.15
N GLY A 165 5.24 -0.70 -9.12
CA GLY A 165 6.59 -0.14 -9.26
C GLY A 165 7.57 -1.05 -10.02
N LYS A 166 7.37 -2.37 -9.98
CA LYS A 166 8.29 -3.36 -10.57
C LYS A 166 8.36 -3.32 -12.10
N THR A 167 7.43 -2.65 -12.75
CA THR A 167 7.42 -2.49 -14.22
C THR A 167 8.18 -1.25 -14.73
N ALA A 168 8.85 -0.49 -13.84
CA ALA A 168 9.54 0.74 -14.21
C ALA A 168 10.68 0.53 -15.23
N GLY A 169 11.39 -0.61 -15.16
CA GLY A 169 12.44 -0.93 -16.14
C GLY A 169 11.92 -1.02 -17.57
N THR A 170 10.68 -1.45 -17.78
CA THR A 170 10.03 -1.45 -19.11
C THR A 170 9.95 -0.05 -19.71
N THR A 171 9.77 0.99 -18.89
CA THR A 171 9.78 2.39 -19.36
C THR A 171 11.14 2.75 -19.97
N LEU A 172 12.24 2.33 -19.34
CA LEU A 172 13.59 2.57 -19.85
C LEU A 172 13.89 1.75 -21.12
N VAL A 173 13.45 0.50 -21.19
CA VAL A 173 13.62 -0.34 -22.40
C VAL A 173 12.87 0.26 -23.59
N LEU A 174 11.60 0.65 -23.39
CA LEU A 174 10.80 1.29 -24.43
C LEU A 174 11.40 2.63 -24.84
N ALA A 175 11.88 3.43 -23.89
CA ALA A 175 12.57 4.68 -24.19
C ALA A 175 13.88 4.47 -24.95
N ALA A 176 14.66 3.44 -24.63
CA ALA A 176 15.89 3.13 -25.35
C ALA A 176 15.64 2.86 -26.84
N ALA A 177 14.51 2.22 -27.17
CA ALA A 177 14.11 1.98 -28.56
C ALA A 177 13.52 3.23 -29.22
N LEU A 178 12.60 3.92 -28.53
CA LEU A 178 11.69 4.88 -29.15
C LEU A 178 12.07 6.36 -28.97
N ALA A 179 12.96 6.71 -28.03
CA ALA A 179 13.27 8.11 -27.74
C ALA A 179 14.17 8.71 -28.85
N PRO A 180 13.68 9.61 -29.71
CA PRO A 180 14.32 9.94 -30.98
C PRO A 180 15.70 10.60 -30.82
N GLU A 181 15.90 11.45 -29.81
CA GLU A 181 17.06 12.33 -29.67
C GLU A 181 18.18 11.80 -28.74
N ALA A 182 18.09 10.56 -28.28
CA ALA A 182 19.05 10.00 -27.35
C ALA A 182 20.27 9.39 -28.07
N GLY A 183 21.48 9.82 -27.71
CA GLY A 183 22.72 9.20 -28.16
C GLY A 183 22.83 7.73 -27.73
N TRP A 184 23.54 6.92 -28.52
CA TRP A 184 23.55 5.46 -28.38
C TRP A 184 23.98 4.98 -26.98
N PHE A 185 24.99 5.61 -26.38
CA PHE A 185 25.47 5.25 -25.04
C PHE A 185 24.38 5.38 -23.97
N ARG A 186 23.52 6.41 -24.07
CA ARG A 186 22.41 6.60 -23.13
C ARG A 186 21.33 5.56 -23.35
N ARG A 187 20.98 5.29 -24.62
CA ARG A 187 20.04 4.23 -24.96
C ARG A 187 20.52 2.87 -24.44
N LEU A 188 21.81 2.57 -24.58
CA LEU A 188 22.40 1.35 -24.03
C LEU A 188 22.30 1.32 -22.50
N ALA A 189 22.67 2.40 -21.81
CA ALA A 189 22.54 2.48 -20.35
C ALA A 189 21.08 2.27 -19.88
N TRP A 190 20.11 2.86 -20.58
CA TRP A 190 18.69 2.68 -20.30
C TRP A 190 18.23 1.24 -20.57
N ALA A 191 18.63 0.66 -21.70
CA ALA A 191 18.30 -0.72 -22.06
C ALA A 191 18.88 -1.72 -21.06
N VAL A 192 20.16 -1.59 -20.70
CA VAL A 192 20.82 -2.47 -19.71
C VAL A 192 20.16 -2.32 -18.35
N THR A 193 19.94 -1.10 -17.88
CA THR A 193 19.28 -0.87 -16.57
C THR A 193 17.87 -1.44 -16.55
N GLY A 194 17.08 -1.17 -17.58
CA GLY A 194 15.70 -1.63 -17.69
C GLY A 194 15.60 -3.15 -17.83
N ALA A 195 16.41 -3.75 -18.72
CA ALA A 195 16.41 -5.19 -18.96
C ALA A 195 16.88 -5.97 -17.73
N THR A 196 17.97 -5.55 -17.08
CA THR A 196 18.46 -6.21 -15.86
C THR A 196 17.45 -6.11 -14.71
N GLN A 197 16.75 -4.98 -14.58
CA GLN A 197 15.68 -4.83 -13.59
C GLN A 197 14.49 -5.76 -13.88
N GLN A 198 14.06 -5.87 -15.14
CA GLN A 198 12.98 -6.80 -15.51
C GLN A 198 13.39 -8.28 -15.35
N VAL A 199 14.63 -8.64 -15.71
CA VAL A 199 15.18 -9.98 -15.46
C VAL A 199 15.17 -10.28 -13.96
N ALA A 200 15.59 -9.33 -13.14
CA ALA A 200 15.58 -9.51 -11.70
C ALA A 200 14.16 -9.71 -11.14
N VAL A 201 13.19 -8.92 -11.60
CA VAL A 201 11.78 -9.02 -11.16
C VAL A 201 11.13 -10.33 -11.58
N VAL A 202 11.41 -10.83 -12.78
CA VAL A 202 10.72 -12.01 -13.34
C VAL A 202 11.42 -13.31 -12.96
N TRP A 203 12.76 -13.32 -12.91
CA TRP A 203 13.53 -14.56 -12.82
C TRP A 203 14.32 -14.72 -11.53
N LEU A 204 14.93 -13.65 -11.01
CA LEU A 204 15.82 -13.75 -9.84
C LEU A 204 15.04 -13.68 -8.52
N TRP A 205 14.14 -12.71 -8.40
CA TRP A 205 13.37 -12.42 -7.18
C TRP A 205 11.90 -12.14 -7.48
N PRO A 206 11.17 -13.09 -8.09
CA PRO A 206 9.76 -12.90 -8.37
C PRO A 206 8.94 -12.99 -7.08
N THR A 207 8.03 -12.02 -6.89
CA THR A 207 7.08 -12.08 -5.78
C THR A 207 5.97 -13.09 -6.04
N SER A 208 5.23 -13.46 -5.00
CA SER A 208 4.04 -14.33 -5.14
C SER A 208 3.04 -13.85 -6.19
N ASN A 209 2.82 -12.53 -6.31
CA ASN A 209 1.96 -11.95 -7.33
C ASN A 209 2.56 -12.03 -8.74
N MET A 210 3.87 -11.81 -8.90
CA MET A 210 4.54 -11.96 -10.20
C MET A 210 4.55 -13.42 -10.66
N ILE A 211 4.75 -14.36 -9.73
CA ILE A 211 4.63 -15.80 -10.00
C ILE A 211 3.19 -16.14 -10.41
N ALA A 212 2.20 -15.67 -9.66
CA ALA A 212 0.79 -15.93 -9.95
C ALA A 212 0.34 -15.34 -11.30
N PHE A 213 0.83 -14.15 -11.66
CA PHE A 213 0.55 -13.52 -12.96
C PHE A 213 1.31 -14.21 -14.11
N GLY A 214 2.58 -14.60 -13.91
CA GLY A 214 3.37 -15.22 -14.96
C GLY A 214 2.97 -16.66 -15.23
N ARG A 215 2.81 -17.47 -14.18
CA ARG A 215 2.64 -18.93 -14.24
C ARG A 215 1.21 -19.41 -14.02
N GLY A 216 0.33 -18.54 -13.49
CA GLY A 216 -1.02 -18.91 -13.08
C GLY A 216 -1.05 -19.63 -11.73
N ASN A 217 -2.11 -19.43 -10.95
CA ASN A 217 -2.41 -20.22 -9.75
C ASN A 217 -3.91 -20.09 -9.40
N ALA A 218 -4.51 -21.15 -8.86
CA ALA A 218 -5.88 -21.12 -8.37
C ALA A 218 -6.05 -20.01 -7.31
N GLY A 219 -6.87 -18.99 -7.62
CA GLY A 219 -7.22 -17.89 -6.72
C GLY A 219 -6.29 -16.66 -6.71
N ALA A 220 -5.20 -16.61 -7.49
CA ALA A 220 -4.25 -15.48 -7.42
C ALA A 220 -3.80 -14.88 -8.77
N GLY A 221 -4.04 -15.55 -9.89
CA GLY A 221 -3.65 -15.01 -11.20
C GLY A 221 -3.77 -16.02 -12.33
N VAL A 222 -3.58 -15.56 -13.55
CA VAL A 222 -3.69 -16.36 -14.77
C VAL A 222 -2.38 -16.25 -15.49
N GLY A 223 -1.80 -17.38 -15.86
CA GLY A 223 -0.53 -17.38 -16.56
C GLY A 223 -0.63 -16.54 -17.83
N LEU A 224 0.39 -15.71 -18.08
CA LEU A 224 0.44 -14.79 -19.22
C LEU A 224 0.09 -15.47 -20.55
N LEU A 225 0.62 -16.68 -20.76
CA LEU A 225 0.39 -17.48 -21.96
C LEU A 225 -1.08 -17.93 -22.12
N HIS A 226 -1.80 -18.08 -21.02
CA HIS A 226 -3.22 -18.45 -21.03
C HIS A 226 -4.12 -17.23 -21.26
N ALA A 227 -3.76 -16.07 -20.71
CA ALA A 227 -4.53 -14.84 -20.84
C ALA A 227 -4.33 -14.13 -22.19
N TRP A 228 -3.16 -14.29 -22.83
CA TRP A 228 -2.80 -13.58 -24.05
C TRP A 228 -3.78 -13.77 -25.21
N PRO A 229 -4.22 -15.00 -25.55
CA PRO A 229 -5.22 -15.20 -26.61
C PRO A 229 -6.59 -14.60 -26.28
N LEU A 230 -6.85 -14.31 -25.00
CA LEU A 230 -8.13 -13.84 -24.48
C LEU A 230 -8.20 -12.31 -24.29
N LEU A 231 -7.23 -11.57 -24.85
CA LEU A 231 -7.18 -10.12 -24.72
C LEU A 231 -8.49 -9.41 -25.17
N PRO A 232 -9.18 -9.84 -26.26
CA PRO A 232 -10.47 -9.26 -26.65
C PRO A 232 -11.54 -9.40 -25.56
N GLU A 233 -11.60 -10.54 -24.87
CA GLU A 233 -12.50 -10.78 -23.74
C GLU A 233 -12.16 -9.85 -22.56
N GLY A 234 -10.88 -9.51 -22.36
CA GLY A 234 -10.45 -8.51 -21.39
C GLY A 234 -11.04 -7.12 -21.65
N VAL A 235 -11.17 -6.72 -22.92
CA VAL A 235 -11.81 -5.44 -23.30
C VAL A 235 -13.31 -5.48 -23.01
N ALA A 236 -13.98 -6.59 -23.33
CA ALA A 236 -15.39 -6.76 -23.01
C ALA A 236 -15.64 -6.71 -21.49
N ARG A 237 -14.78 -7.37 -20.70
CA ARG A 237 -14.85 -7.34 -19.23
C ARG A 237 -14.55 -5.95 -18.65
N LEU A 238 -13.67 -5.17 -19.28
CA LEU A 238 -13.47 -3.77 -18.90
C LEU A 238 -14.74 -2.95 -19.11
N ALA A 239 -15.41 -3.11 -20.25
CA ALA A 239 -16.68 -2.43 -20.50
C ALA A 239 -17.77 -2.86 -19.50
N GLN A 240 -17.82 -4.14 -19.14
CA GLN A 240 -18.71 -4.65 -18.09
C GLN A 240 -18.38 -4.06 -16.72
N ALA A 241 -17.10 -4.03 -16.32
CA ALA A 241 -16.68 -3.44 -15.05
C ALA A 241 -17.03 -1.95 -14.94
N MET A 242 -16.98 -1.20 -16.05
CA MET A 242 -17.38 0.22 -16.09
C MET A 242 -18.89 0.44 -15.90
N THR A 243 -19.72 -0.58 -16.17
CA THR A 243 -21.19 -0.50 -16.15
C THR A 243 -21.84 -1.37 -15.07
N GLY A 244 -21.05 -2.21 -14.39
CA GLY A 244 -21.49 -3.12 -13.34
C GLY A 244 -21.81 -2.42 -12.01
N ASN A 245 -22.15 -3.22 -10.99
CA ASN A 245 -22.43 -2.74 -9.64
C ASN A 245 -21.49 -3.40 -8.61
N PRO A 246 -20.62 -2.65 -7.93
CA PRO A 246 -20.38 -1.22 -8.09
C PRO A 246 -19.54 -0.93 -9.35
N PRO A 247 -19.81 0.17 -10.07
CA PRO A 247 -19.09 0.48 -11.29
C PRO A 247 -17.64 0.81 -10.95
N LEU A 248 -16.70 0.35 -11.79
CA LEU A 248 -15.36 0.89 -11.82
C LEU A 248 -15.47 2.41 -12.03
N ILE A 249 -15.01 3.19 -11.05
CA ILE A 249 -15.08 4.65 -11.09
C ILE A 249 -14.41 5.12 -12.39
N VAL A 250 -15.21 5.73 -13.26
CA VAL A 250 -14.85 6.08 -14.64
C VAL A 250 -13.47 6.73 -14.69
N PRO A 251 -12.50 6.18 -15.45
CA PRO A 251 -11.17 6.75 -15.56
C PRO A 251 -11.21 7.92 -16.56
N VAL A 252 -11.91 9.00 -16.21
CA VAL A 252 -11.95 10.25 -17.01
C VAL A 252 -10.53 10.71 -17.33
N LEU A 253 -9.61 10.53 -16.38
CA LEU A 253 -8.19 10.79 -16.59
C LEU A 253 -7.57 9.90 -17.67
N ALA A 254 -7.89 8.60 -17.76
CA ALA A 254 -7.40 7.74 -18.83
C ALA A 254 -7.92 8.20 -20.21
N VAL A 255 -9.19 8.62 -20.31
CA VAL A 255 -9.74 9.21 -21.55
C VAL A 255 -9.00 10.49 -21.92
N ALA A 256 -8.80 11.40 -20.95
CA ALA A 256 -8.00 12.60 -21.15
C ALA A 256 -6.56 12.26 -21.56
N GLY A 257 -5.98 11.20 -21.01
CA GLY A 257 -4.67 10.67 -21.37
C GLY A 257 -4.60 10.21 -22.82
N VAL A 258 -5.55 9.39 -23.28
CA VAL A 258 -5.64 8.92 -24.68
C VAL A 258 -5.72 10.10 -25.63
N LEU A 259 -6.57 11.09 -25.34
CA LEU A 259 -6.65 12.33 -26.12
C LEU A 259 -5.32 13.09 -26.09
N ALA A 260 -4.71 13.24 -24.92
CA ALA A 260 -3.46 13.97 -24.76
C ALA A 260 -2.28 13.32 -25.53
N LEU A 261 -2.23 12.00 -25.66
CA LEU A 261 -1.15 11.29 -26.37
C LEU A 261 -0.99 11.76 -27.83
N TRP A 262 -2.05 12.22 -28.49
CA TRP A 262 -2.00 12.78 -29.85
C TRP A 262 -1.13 14.05 -29.94
N TRP A 263 -1.10 14.84 -28.87
CA TRP A 263 -0.39 16.12 -28.79
C TRP A 263 0.85 16.08 -27.89
N ALA A 264 1.30 14.88 -27.48
CA ALA A 264 2.44 14.72 -26.57
C ALA A 264 3.81 15.11 -27.17
N GLY A 265 3.87 15.46 -28.47
CA GLY A 265 5.08 15.94 -29.13
C GLY A 265 6.22 14.91 -29.11
N PRO A 266 7.47 15.30 -28.79
CA PRO A 266 8.63 14.38 -28.82
C PRO A 266 8.50 13.18 -27.86
N ALA A 267 7.70 13.30 -26.80
CA ALA A 267 7.49 12.22 -25.83
C ALA A 267 6.46 11.17 -26.29
N ARG A 268 5.74 11.43 -27.39
CA ARG A 268 4.58 10.64 -27.83
C ARG A 268 4.88 9.15 -27.93
N ALA A 269 5.92 8.75 -28.68
CA ALA A 269 6.18 7.33 -28.94
C ALA A 269 6.43 6.55 -27.64
N VAL A 270 7.24 7.10 -26.74
CA VAL A 270 7.53 6.48 -25.43
C VAL A 270 6.27 6.43 -24.58
N LEU A 271 5.53 7.55 -24.46
CA LEU A 271 4.33 7.61 -23.62
C LEU A 271 3.21 6.70 -24.13
N VAL A 272 2.99 6.62 -25.45
CA VAL A 272 2.03 5.67 -26.04
C VAL A 272 2.43 4.25 -25.72
N ALA A 273 3.69 3.88 -25.92
CA ALA A 273 4.16 2.52 -25.67
C ALA A 273 4.06 2.14 -24.19
N THR A 274 4.46 3.03 -23.27
CA THR A 274 4.38 2.76 -21.84
C THR A 274 2.94 2.70 -21.34
N TRP A 275 2.08 3.63 -21.80
CA TRP A 275 0.67 3.65 -21.44
C TRP A 275 -0.04 2.39 -21.94
N ALA A 276 0.19 2.01 -23.20
CA ALA A 276 -0.39 0.82 -23.81
C ALA A 276 0.10 -0.46 -23.14
N PHE A 277 1.38 -0.53 -22.76
CA PHE A 277 1.92 -1.66 -22.00
C PHE A 277 1.20 -1.82 -20.65
N GLN A 278 1.04 -0.74 -19.89
CA GLN A 278 0.35 -0.80 -18.59
C GLN A 278 -1.14 -1.16 -18.73
N LEU A 279 -1.83 -0.58 -19.72
CA LEU A 279 -3.20 -0.97 -20.03
C LEU A 279 -3.28 -2.45 -20.44
N GLY A 280 -2.33 -2.92 -21.26
CA GLY A 280 -2.24 -4.31 -21.67
C GLY A 280 -2.15 -5.28 -20.49
N LEU A 281 -1.34 -4.96 -19.47
CA LEU A 281 -1.26 -5.77 -18.24
C LEU A 281 -2.61 -5.83 -17.50
N VAL A 282 -3.34 -4.72 -17.46
CA VAL A 282 -4.68 -4.65 -16.84
C VAL A 282 -5.69 -5.48 -17.63
N LEU A 283 -5.67 -5.40 -18.97
CA LEU A 283 -6.55 -6.19 -19.84
C LEU A 283 -6.25 -7.68 -19.75
N LEU A 284 -4.97 -8.08 -19.71
CA LEU A 284 -4.55 -9.46 -19.52
C LEU A 284 -5.03 -10.03 -18.18
N LEU A 285 -4.95 -9.23 -17.11
CA LEU A 285 -5.48 -9.62 -15.81
C LEU A 285 -6.99 -9.88 -15.88
N ALA A 286 -7.75 -9.01 -16.55
CA ALA A 286 -9.19 -9.17 -16.73
C ALA A 286 -9.54 -10.38 -17.60
N ALA A 287 -8.79 -10.61 -18.68
CA ALA A 287 -9.03 -11.70 -19.63
C ALA A 287 -8.89 -13.09 -19.00
N GLY A 288 -7.96 -13.24 -18.06
CA GLY A 288 -7.53 -14.56 -17.66
C GLY A 288 -8.47 -15.37 -16.75
N GLN A 289 -9.35 -14.74 -15.95
CA GLN A 289 -10.19 -15.45 -14.97
C GLN A 289 -11.68 -15.33 -15.30
N ARG A 290 -12.45 -16.40 -15.07
CA ARG A 290 -13.92 -16.27 -15.00
C ARG A 290 -14.27 -15.24 -13.91
N GLY A 291 -15.07 -14.23 -14.24
CA GLY A 291 -15.34 -13.09 -13.34
C GLY A 291 -14.22 -12.05 -13.29
N GLY A 292 -13.35 -11.98 -14.31
CA GLY A 292 -12.18 -11.09 -14.33
C GLY A 292 -12.49 -9.59 -14.23
N GLU A 293 -13.74 -9.19 -14.44
CA GLU A 293 -14.26 -7.86 -14.12
C GLU A 293 -14.08 -7.50 -12.62
N ASP A 294 -14.14 -8.47 -11.70
CA ASP A 294 -13.89 -8.27 -10.25
C ASP A 294 -12.41 -8.03 -9.92
N LEU A 295 -11.51 -8.32 -10.87
CA LEU A 295 -10.08 -8.06 -10.76
C LEU A 295 -9.70 -6.65 -11.23
N LEU A 296 -10.57 -5.99 -12.00
CA LEU A 296 -10.40 -4.63 -12.52
C LEU A 296 -10.68 -3.59 -11.43
N ARG A 297 -9.72 -3.47 -10.51
CA ARG A 297 -9.81 -2.59 -9.34
C ARG A 297 -9.15 -1.25 -9.60
N ALA A 298 -9.59 -0.20 -8.92
CA ALA A 298 -8.99 1.13 -8.98
C ALA A 298 -7.45 1.11 -8.83
N ARG A 299 -6.91 0.32 -7.88
CA ARG A 299 -5.46 0.15 -7.70
C ARG A 299 -4.71 -0.41 -8.92
N ARG A 300 -5.37 -1.18 -9.79
CA ARG A 300 -4.76 -1.76 -10.99
C ARG A 300 -4.60 -0.73 -12.11
N PHE A 301 -5.36 0.37 -12.06
CA PHE A 301 -5.29 1.46 -13.03
C PHE A 301 -4.33 2.59 -12.64
N LEU A 302 -3.73 2.57 -11.45
CA LEU A 302 -2.92 3.70 -10.95
C LEU A 302 -1.76 4.07 -11.89
N LEU A 303 -1.14 3.10 -12.56
CA LEU A 303 -0.09 3.39 -13.54
C LEU A 303 -0.66 3.95 -14.85
N VAL A 304 -1.80 3.44 -15.32
CA VAL A 304 -2.50 3.98 -16.50
C VAL A 304 -2.88 5.45 -16.25
N ASP A 305 -3.43 5.74 -15.07
CA ASP A 305 -3.75 7.09 -14.63
C ASP A 305 -2.49 7.95 -14.47
N GLY A 306 -1.43 7.43 -13.85
CA GLY A 306 -0.15 8.13 -13.70
C GLY A 306 0.50 8.51 -15.04
N PHE A 307 0.51 7.58 -16.01
CA PHE A 307 0.96 7.87 -17.37
C PHE A 307 0.02 8.82 -18.12
N SER A 308 -1.27 8.82 -17.78
CA SER A 308 -2.23 9.79 -18.31
C SER A 308 -1.95 11.20 -17.80
N VAL A 309 -1.52 11.37 -16.54
CA VAL A 309 -1.00 12.65 -16.03
C VAL A 309 0.21 13.10 -16.87
N ALA A 310 1.17 12.20 -17.12
CA ALA A 310 2.34 12.51 -17.96
C ALA A 310 1.94 12.95 -19.38
N ALA A 311 1.00 12.25 -20.01
CA ALA A 311 0.47 12.57 -21.33
C ALA A 311 -0.21 13.95 -21.34
N VAL A 312 -1.06 14.25 -20.36
CA VAL A 312 -1.72 15.57 -20.21
C VAL A 312 -0.69 16.68 -20.05
N LEU A 313 0.35 16.47 -19.24
CA LEU A 313 1.42 17.45 -19.06
C LEU A 313 2.24 17.68 -20.34
N ALA A 314 2.53 16.61 -21.09
CA ALA A 314 3.20 16.71 -22.40
C ALA A 314 2.36 17.49 -23.41
N ALA A 315 1.08 17.12 -23.54
CA ALA A 315 0.13 17.75 -24.44
C ALA A 315 -0.14 19.21 -24.07
N GLY A 316 -0.27 19.52 -22.77
CA GLY A 316 -0.44 20.89 -22.31
C GLY A 316 0.75 21.79 -22.64
N ARG A 317 1.96 21.22 -22.63
CA ARG A 317 3.20 21.94 -22.95
C ARG A 317 3.37 22.21 -24.44
N ASN A 318 2.99 21.23 -25.27
CA ASN A 318 3.24 21.23 -26.72
C ASN A 318 2.02 21.68 -27.54
N GLY A 319 0.81 21.53 -27.01
CA GLY A 319 -0.44 21.80 -27.69
C GLY A 319 -0.76 23.29 -27.84
N ARG A 320 -1.66 23.59 -28.78
CA ARG A 320 -2.23 24.94 -28.98
C ARG A 320 -3.18 25.30 -27.83
N ALA A 321 -3.57 26.58 -27.76
CA ALA A 321 -4.49 27.07 -26.72
C ALA A 321 -5.82 26.30 -26.67
N LEU A 322 -6.36 25.94 -27.84
CA LEU A 322 -7.58 25.12 -27.95
C LEU A 322 -7.43 23.73 -27.32
N VAL A 323 -6.32 23.03 -27.59
CA VAL A 323 -6.05 21.70 -27.00
C VAL A 323 -5.94 21.82 -25.48
N ARG A 324 -5.26 22.85 -24.98
CA ARG A 324 -5.20 23.11 -23.53
C ARG A 324 -6.59 23.37 -22.93
N GLY A 325 -7.40 24.19 -23.59
CA GLY A 325 -8.78 24.47 -23.15
C GLY A 325 -9.63 23.20 -23.10
N LEU A 326 -9.53 22.34 -24.12
CA LEU A 326 -10.20 21.04 -24.16
C LEU A 326 -9.75 20.14 -23.00
N LEU A 327 -8.44 19.97 -22.79
CA LEU A 327 -7.91 19.16 -21.69
C LEU A 327 -8.37 19.69 -20.33
N ILE A 328 -8.28 21.00 -20.10
CA ILE A 328 -8.78 21.62 -18.86
C ILE A 328 -10.27 21.33 -18.66
N THR A 329 -11.08 21.45 -19.71
CA THR A 329 -12.53 21.19 -19.63
C THR A 329 -12.83 19.74 -19.25
N VAL A 330 -12.18 18.78 -19.91
CA VAL A 330 -12.34 17.35 -19.59
C VAL A 330 -11.90 17.05 -18.16
N LEU A 331 -10.77 17.61 -17.72
CA LEU A 331 -10.27 17.41 -16.36
C LEU A 331 -11.17 18.06 -15.32
N LEU A 332 -11.74 19.24 -15.58
CA LEU A 332 -12.71 19.88 -14.70
C LEU A 332 -13.97 19.01 -14.55
N ALA A 333 -14.48 18.44 -15.65
CA ALA A 333 -15.59 17.49 -15.59
C ALA A 333 -15.24 16.25 -14.74
N GLY A 334 -14.02 15.72 -14.89
CA GLY A 334 -13.51 14.65 -14.03
C GLY A 334 -13.42 15.02 -12.55
N ASN A 335 -13.00 16.25 -12.23
CA ASN A 335 -12.97 16.75 -10.85
C ASN A 335 -14.37 16.92 -10.27
N VAL A 336 -15.33 17.44 -11.04
CA VAL A 336 -16.74 17.53 -10.62
C VAL A 336 -17.30 16.15 -10.31
N TRP A 337 -16.99 15.16 -11.16
CA TRP A 337 -17.37 13.76 -10.92
C TRP A 337 -16.71 13.20 -9.66
N ALA A 338 -15.42 13.47 -9.44
CA ALA A 338 -14.70 13.05 -8.24
C ALA A 338 -15.31 13.65 -6.96
N LEU A 339 -15.68 14.94 -6.99
CA LEU A 339 -16.35 15.63 -5.89
C LEU A 339 -17.75 15.06 -5.62
N TRP A 340 -18.51 14.75 -6.68
CA TRP A 340 -19.81 14.08 -6.53
C TRP A 340 -19.66 12.68 -5.91
N GLY A 341 -18.68 11.90 -6.37
CA GLY A 341 -18.34 10.60 -5.80
C GLY A 341 -17.93 10.70 -4.33
N LEU A 342 -17.13 11.71 -3.98
CA LEU A 342 -16.77 12.01 -2.59
C LEU A 342 -18.01 12.37 -1.77
N ALA A 343 -18.91 13.24 -2.26
CA ALA A 343 -20.13 13.62 -1.57
C ALA A 343 -21.03 12.40 -1.27
N ARG A 344 -21.20 11.49 -2.24
CA ARG A 344 -21.92 10.22 -2.05
C ARG A 344 -21.23 9.31 -1.03
N PHE A 345 -19.91 9.21 -1.11
CA PHE A 345 -19.13 8.41 -0.17
C PHE A 345 -19.25 8.94 1.26
N VAL A 346 -19.23 10.27 1.44
CA VAL A 346 -19.28 10.85 2.80
C VAL A 346 -20.66 10.87 3.43
N THR A 347 -21.71 10.83 2.63
CA THR A 347 -23.10 10.80 3.09
C THR A 347 -23.63 9.39 3.27
N ALA A 348 -22.97 8.38 2.71
CA ALA A 348 -23.38 6.98 2.85
C ALA A 348 -23.30 6.51 4.32
N PRO A 349 -24.34 5.82 4.84
CA PRO A 349 -24.29 5.20 6.16
C PRO A 349 -23.11 4.22 6.26
N ARG A 350 -22.37 4.29 7.37
CA ARG A 350 -21.25 3.39 7.60
C ARG A 350 -21.64 2.24 8.51
N GLY A 351 -21.44 1.03 8.02
CA GLY A 351 -21.48 -0.18 8.85
C GLY A 351 -20.26 -0.31 9.78
N PRO A 352 -20.21 -1.39 10.57
CA PRO A 352 -19.05 -1.72 11.41
C PRO A 352 -17.77 -1.95 10.59
N ASN A 353 -17.92 -2.44 9.36
CA ASN A 353 -16.83 -2.51 8.39
C ASN A 353 -17.07 -1.48 7.29
N ALA A 354 -16.09 -0.62 7.02
CA ALA A 354 -16.23 0.43 6.01
C ALA A 354 -14.90 0.78 5.34
N PHE A 355 -14.95 1.16 4.07
CA PHE A 355 -13.84 1.83 3.42
C PHE A 355 -13.73 3.25 3.97
N THR A 356 -12.50 3.77 4.02
CA THR A 356 -12.23 5.09 4.61
C THR A 356 -11.78 6.13 3.59
N LEU A 357 -11.66 5.72 2.33
CA LEU A 357 -11.39 6.57 1.17
C LEU A 357 -12.33 6.17 0.00
N PRO A 358 -12.78 7.12 -0.84
CA PRO A 358 -13.76 6.84 -1.90
C PRO A 358 -13.18 6.04 -3.08
N GLY A 359 -11.89 6.19 -3.38
CA GLY A 359 -11.22 5.58 -4.53
C GLY A 359 -10.55 4.23 -4.26
N VAL A 360 -10.73 3.66 -3.06
CA VAL A 360 -10.14 2.36 -2.67
C VAL A 360 -11.16 1.22 -2.65
N PHE A 361 -12.43 1.52 -2.98
CA PHE A 361 -13.50 0.53 -2.98
C PHE A 361 -13.12 -0.67 -3.86
N SER A 362 -13.27 -1.89 -3.34
CA SER A 362 -13.03 -3.12 -4.09
C SER A 362 -13.89 -4.29 -3.61
N ALA A 363 -14.25 -5.21 -4.51
CA ALA A 363 -15.05 -6.40 -4.19
C ALA A 363 -14.37 -7.34 -3.17
N GLU A 364 -13.04 -7.45 -3.21
CA GLU A 364 -12.25 -8.20 -2.21
C GLU A 364 -12.17 -7.53 -0.84
N SER A 365 -12.79 -6.36 -0.68
CA SER A 365 -12.72 -5.59 0.55
C SER A 365 -11.32 -5.07 0.90
N VAL A 366 -10.29 -5.15 0.04
CA VAL A 366 -8.94 -4.63 0.38
C VAL A 366 -8.99 -3.14 0.73
N GLY A 367 -8.52 -2.78 1.93
CA GLY A 367 -8.62 -1.42 2.48
C GLY A 367 -9.88 -1.19 3.32
N LEU A 368 -10.68 -2.24 3.57
CA LEU A 368 -11.82 -2.21 4.47
C LEU A 368 -11.33 -2.20 5.93
N VAL A 369 -11.89 -1.30 6.73
CA VAL A 369 -11.54 -1.13 8.13
C VAL A 369 -12.63 -1.66 9.03
N ASP A 370 -12.24 -2.54 9.95
CA ASP A 370 -13.09 -3.02 11.05
C ASP A 370 -13.08 -2.00 12.20
N ARG A 371 -14.04 -1.07 12.17
CA ARG A 371 -14.09 0.09 13.07
C ARG A 371 -14.23 -0.30 14.55
N PRO A 372 -15.05 -1.31 14.93
CA PRO A 372 -15.06 -1.81 16.29
C PRO A 372 -13.68 -2.29 16.78
N ALA A 373 -12.90 -2.95 15.93
CA ALA A 373 -11.56 -3.41 16.30
C ALA A 373 -10.56 -2.27 16.44
N VAL A 374 -10.66 -1.25 15.56
CA VAL A 374 -9.89 0.00 15.70
C VAL A 374 -10.24 0.69 17.02
N ALA A 375 -11.52 0.87 17.34
CA ALA A 375 -11.95 1.50 18.58
C ALA A 375 -11.47 0.74 19.84
N TRP A 376 -11.45 -0.59 19.77
CA TRP A 376 -10.86 -1.43 20.82
C TRP A 376 -9.36 -1.18 20.97
N ALA A 377 -8.60 -1.18 19.88
CA ALA A 377 -7.16 -0.89 19.89
C ALA A 377 -6.85 0.52 20.45
N GLU A 378 -7.64 1.54 20.09
CA GLU A 378 -7.52 2.89 20.66
C GLU A 378 -7.84 2.93 22.16
N GLY A 379 -8.81 2.15 22.62
CA GLY A 379 -9.13 1.97 24.04
C GLY A 379 -7.95 1.37 24.83
N LEU A 380 -7.35 0.32 24.27
CA LEU A 380 -6.16 -0.33 24.82
C LEU A 380 -4.95 0.63 24.85
N ALA A 381 -4.74 1.40 23.78
CA ALA A 381 -3.66 2.39 23.71
C ALA A 381 -3.82 3.47 24.80
N ARG A 382 -5.05 3.97 25.00
CA ARG A 382 -5.34 4.98 26.05
C ARG A 382 -5.06 4.44 27.45
N ARG A 383 -5.49 3.21 27.75
CA ARG A 383 -5.21 2.53 29.04
C ARG A 383 -3.71 2.37 29.28
N ALA A 384 -2.98 1.88 28.28
CA ALA A 384 -1.53 1.75 28.36
C ALA A 384 -0.84 3.12 28.54
N ARG A 385 -1.29 4.18 27.86
CA ARG A 385 -0.75 5.54 28.06
C ARG A 385 -0.99 6.06 29.48
N ALA A 386 -2.14 5.76 30.06
CA ALA A 386 -2.47 6.09 31.46
C ALA A 386 -1.64 5.30 32.50
N GLY A 387 -0.73 4.43 32.07
CA GLY A 387 0.18 3.68 32.94
C GLY A 387 -0.30 2.26 33.26
N GLU A 388 -1.45 1.85 32.74
CA GLU A 388 -1.96 0.49 32.94
C GLU A 388 -1.09 -0.52 32.18
N ARG A 389 -0.82 -1.66 32.82
CA ARG A 389 -0.24 -2.83 32.15
C ARG A 389 -1.36 -3.61 31.45
N VAL A 390 -1.48 -3.41 30.15
CA VAL A 390 -2.52 -3.99 29.30
C VAL A 390 -2.12 -5.40 28.87
N VAL A 391 -3.00 -6.37 29.16
CA VAL A 391 -2.82 -7.76 28.75
C VAL A 391 -3.83 -8.10 27.67
N VAL A 392 -3.34 -8.50 26.49
CA VAL A 392 -4.19 -8.77 25.32
C VAL A 392 -3.99 -10.21 24.84
N LEU A 393 -5.08 -10.95 24.74
CA LEU A 393 -5.11 -12.25 24.07
C LEU A 393 -5.46 -12.01 22.60
N HIS A 394 -4.43 -11.85 21.78
CA HIS A 394 -4.51 -11.52 20.36
C HIS A 394 -3.38 -12.23 19.58
N GLY A 395 -3.57 -12.45 18.29
CA GLY A 395 -2.57 -13.07 17.43
C GLY A 395 -2.91 -12.92 15.94
N GLN A 396 -1.88 -12.94 15.10
CA GLN A 396 -1.99 -12.71 13.64
C GLN A 396 -2.70 -13.86 12.88
N ALA A 397 -3.11 -14.92 13.57
CA ALA A 397 -3.97 -15.99 13.06
C ALA A 397 -5.47 -15.73 13.30
N CYS A 398 -5.82 -14.63 13.97
CA CYS A 398 -7.20 -14.18 14.13
C CYS A 398 -7.88 -13.93 12.78
N PRO A 399 -9.20 -14.21 12.66
CA PRO A 399 -9.98 -13.80 11.49
C PRO A 399 -9.92 -12.29 11.21
N THR A 400 -9.80 -11.47 12.26
CA THR A 400 -9.63 -10.01 12.20
C THR A 400 -8.24 -9.56 11.73
N GLU A 401 -7.26 -10.47 11.69
CA GLU A 401 -5.93 -10.27 11.11
C GLU A 401 -5.77 -11.06 9.80
N SER A 402 -6.82 -11.00 8.97
CA SER A 402 -6.85 -11.68 7.68
C SER A 402 -5.80 -11.13 6.71
N PHE A 403 -5.47 -11.93 5.69
CA PHE A 403 -4.49 -11.56 4.69
C PHE A 403 -4.88 -10.35 3.83
N THR A 404 -6.17 -10.24 3.57
CA THR A 404 -6.70 -9.20 2.67
C THR A 404 -6.88 -7.89 3.43
N ASN A 405 -7.36 -7.96 4.66
CA ASN A 405 -7.67 -6.81 5.52
C ASN A 405 -7.25 -7.09 6.97
N PRO A 406 -5.95 -6.95 7.28
CA PRO A 406 -5.52 -6.98 8.66
C PRO A 406 -6.06 -5.75 9.39
N THR A 407 -6.47 -5.93 10.63
CA THR A 407 -6.84 -4.81 11.50
C THR A 407 -5.59 -4.11 12.02
N GLY A 408 -4.51 -4.85 12.25
CA GLY A 408 -3.25 -4.38 12.78
C GLY A 408 -3.36 -3.92 14.24
N VAL A 409 -4.06 -4.68 15.10
CA VAL A 409 -4.31 -4.26 16.49
C VAL A 409 -3.01 -4.02 17.25
N LEU A 410 -2.05 -4.93 17.15
CA LEU A 410 -0.77 -4.80 17.85
C LEU A 410 0.12 -3.73 17.24
N GLU A 411 0.10 -3.59 15.91
CA GLU A 411 0.80 -2.56 15.16
C GLU A 411 0.31 -1.18 15.60
N ARG A 412 -1.01 -0.96 15.74
CA ARG A 412 -1.58 0.29 16.27
C ARG A 412 -1.06 0.60 17.66
N LEU A 413 -1.10 -0.37 18.56
CA LEU A 413 -0.60 -0.21 19.93
C LEU A 413 0.89 0.13 19.93
N TYR A 414 1.67 -0.56 19.11
CA TYR A 414 3.10 -0.39 19.00
C TYR A 414 3.49 1.01 18.47
N LEU A 415 2.79 1.48 17.43
CA LEU A 415 2.99 2.81 16.85
C LEU A 415 2.50 3.93 17.77
N HIS A 416 1.41 3.72 18.52
CA HIS A 416 0.88 4.71 19.47
C HIS A 416 1.75 4.89 20.71
N LEU A 417 2.33 3.80 21.21
CA LEU A 417 3.09 3.81 22.46
C LEU A 417 4.59 4.04 22.22
N GLY A 418 5.10 3.65 21.05
CA GLY A 418 6.53 3.55 20.82
C GLY A 418 7.13 2.28 21.46
N HIS A 419 8.37 1.94 21.05
CA HIS A 419 8.96 0.64 21.37
C HIS A 419 9.08 0.37 22.88
N ALA A 420 9.68 1.30 23.63
CA ALA A 420 9.96 1.09 25.05
C ALA A 420 8.68 0.99 25.89
N ALA A 421 7.73 1.90 25.67
CA ALA A 421 6.47 1.89 26.42
C ALA A 421 5.60 0.69 26.04
N PHE A 422 5.58 0.27 24.77
CA PHE A 422 4.91 -0.95 24.36
C PHE A 422 5.48 -2.17 25.10
N ARG A 423 6.81 -2.35 25.10
CA ARG A 423 7.46 -3.48 25.78
C ARG A 423 7.23 -3.50 27.29
N ALA A 424 7.14 -2.32 27.91
CA ALA A 424 6.92 -2.20 29.34
C ALA A 424 5.44 -2.44 29.74
N ARG A 425 4.50 -2.02 28.91
CA ARG A 425 3.08 -1.91 29.30
C ARG A 425 2.15 -2.87 28.58
N VAL A 426 2.52 -3.41 27.44
CA VAL A 426 1.68 -4.32 26.66
C VAL A 426 2.22 -5.72 26.76
N VAL A 427 1.35 -6.65 27.11
CA VAL A 427 1.66 -8.08 27.07
C VAL A 427 0.65 -8.79 26.17
N ALA A 428 1.09 -9.11 24.96
CA ALA A 428 0.31 -9.82 23.96
C ALA A 428 0.69 -11.30 23.92
N PHE A 429 -0.29 -12.20 24.01
CA PHE A 429 -0.06 -13.65 23.97
C PHE A 429 -0.89 -14.32 22.86
N GLY A 430 -0.24 -15.20 22.09
CA GLY A 430 -0.86 -15.89 20.94
C GLY A 430 0.09 -16.90 20.29
N VAL A 431 -0.21 -17.31 19.05
CA VAL A 431 0.71 -18.15 18.25
C VAL A 431 1.94 -17.29 17.90
N PRO A 432 3.17 -17.73 18.24
CA PRO A 432 4.38 -16.89 18.22
C PRO A 432 4.98 -16.67 16.82
N HIS A 433 4.33 -17.13 15.74
CA HIS A 433 4.89 -16.97 14.41
C HIS A 433 4.41 -15.67 13.76
N PRO A 434 5.33 -14.73 13.45
CA PRO A 434 4.96 -13.53 12.72
C PRO A 434 4.48 -13.91 11.31
N ARG A 435 3.32 -13.39 10.93
CA ARG A 435 2.69 -13.58 9.62
C ARG A 435 3.13 -12.53 8.61
N TYR A 436 3.23 -11.27 9.05
CA TYR A 436 3.63 -10.13 8.21
C TYR A 436 4.81 -9.39 8.80
N VAL A 437 4.73 -9.07 10.09
CA VAL A 437 5.69 -8.22 10.79
C VAL A 437 6.01 -8.78 12.17
N THR A 438 7.19 -8.46 12.68
CA THR A 438 7.76 -8.94 13.95
C THR A 438 7.32 -8.07 15.12
N VAL A 439 6.03 -7.76 15.26
CA VAL A 439 5.56 -7.06 16.48
C VAL A 439 5.75 -8.00 17.68
N PRO A 440 6.29 -7.51 18.82
CA PRO A 440 6.60 -8.38 19.95
C PRO A 440 5.35 -9.09 20.52
N VAL A 441 5.26 -10.40 20.30
CA VAL A 441 4.30 -11.31 20.92
C VAL A 441 5.08 -12.27 21.83
N VAL A 442 4.63 -12.42 23.08
CA VAL A 442 5.33 -13.24 24.06
C VAL A 442 4.63 -14.60 24.22
N ASP A 443 5.38 -15.68 24.44
CA ASP A 443 4.76 -16.95 24.84
C ASP A 443 4.19 -16.80 26.27
N LEU A 444 2.92 -17.19 26.43
CA LEU A 444 2.24 -17.26 27.72
C LEU A 444 3.05 -18.00 28.81
N ARG A 445 3.93 -18.95 28.47
CA ARG A 445 4.84 -19.62 29.41
C ARG A 445 5.75 -18.62 30.15
N HIS A 446 6.29 -17.61 29.45
CA HIS A 446 7.29 -16.70 29.98
C HIS A 446 6.72 -15.58 30.86
N VAL A 447 5.41 -15.39 30.80
CA VAL A 447 4.72 -14.24 31.41
C VAL A 447 3.68 -14.63 32.45
N LEU A 448 3.27 -15.90 32.53
CA LEU A 448 2.33 -16.39 33.54
C LEU A 448 2.77 -16.03 34.97
N GLY A 449 4.08 -16.05 35.24
CA GLY A 449 4.63 -15.67 36.54
C GLY A 449 4.50 -14.18 36.85
N THR A 450 4.44 -13.35 35.81
CA THR A 450 4.34 -11.88 35.89
C THR A 450 2.90 -11.36 35.90
N LEU A 451 1.91 -12.24 35.73
CA LEU A 451 0.49 -11.87 35.81
C LEU A 451 0.01 -11.88 37.26
N GLU A 452 -0.72 -10.84 37.64
CA GLU A 452 -1.18 -10.60 39.00
C GLU A 452 -2.71 -10.71 39.12
N PRO A 453 -3.23 -11.23 40.24
CA PRO A 453 -4.65 -11.11 40.55
C PRO A 453 -5.12 -9.64 40.48
N GLY A 454 -6.32 -9.41 39.97
CA GLY A 454 -6.89 -8.09 39.75
C GLY A 454 -6.66 -7.54 38.32
N GLN A 455 -5.65 -8.03 37.59
CA GLN A 455 -5.37 -7.57 36.23
C GLN A 455 -6.50 -7.93 35.24
N LEU A 456 -6.68 -7.07 34.23
CA LEU A 456 -7.63 -7.26 33.16
C LEU A 456 -6.97 -7.91 31.94
N ILE A 457 -7.67 -8.89 31.35
CA ILE A 457 -7.31 -9.51 30.08
C ILE A 457 -8.37 -9.13 29.05
N ASP A 458 -7.92 -8.47 27.99
CA ASP A 458 -8.71 -8.11 26.83
C ASP A 458 -8.60 -9.19 25.75
N LEU A 459 -9.70 -9.58 25.11
CA LEU A 459 -9.68 -10.57 24.04
C LEU A 459 -10.73 -10.34 22.96
N ASP A 460 -10.37 -10.68 21.74
CA ASP A 460 -11.28 -10.81 20.60
C ASP A 460 -11.91 -12.22 20.61
N THR A 461 -13.22 -12.28 20.89
CA THR A 461 -13.94 -13.55 20.96
C THR A 461 -14.08 -14.26 19.61
N SER A 462 -13.92 -13.55 18.49
CA SER A 462 -13.90 -14.18 17.17
C SER A 462 -12.69 -15.10 16.96
N CYS A 463 -11.66 -14.96 17.80
CA CYS A 463 -10.46 -15.78 17.77
C CYS A 463 -10.45 -16.88 18.84
N ARG A 464 -11.62 -17.25 19.38
CA ARG A 464 -11.74 -18.20 20.50
C ARG A 464 -10.97 -19.51 20.24
N ASP A 465 -11.04 -20.03 19.02
CA ASP A 465 -10.39 -21.30 18.65
C ASP A 465 -8.87 -21.15 18.58
N VAL A 466 -8.38 -20.02 18.04
CA VAL A 466 -6.95 -19.68 17.98
C VAL A 466 -6.35 -19.64 19.38
N PHE A 467 -7.06 -19.08 20.36
CA PHE A 467 -6.55 -18.92 21.73
C PHE A 467 -6.97 -20.02 22.70
N ALA A 468 -7.72 -21.04 22.26
CA ALA A 468 -8.22 -22.10 23.15
C ALA A 468 -7.11 -22.76 24.00
N PRO A 469 -5.89 -23.04 23.49
CA PRO A 469 -4.80 -23.55 24.31
C PRO A 469 -4.33 -22.58 25.39
N ALA A 470 -4.12 -21.31 25.04
CA ALA A 470 -3.69 -20.26 25.97
C ALA A 470 -4.76 -20.00 27.04
N TRP A 471 -6.03 -19.92 26.63
CA TRP A 471 -7.18 -19.74 27.51
C TRP A 471 -7.35 -20.88 28.52
N ARG A 472 -7.22 -22.14 28.07
CA ARG A 472 -7.22 -23.31 28.97
C ARG A 472 -6.08 -23.27 29.98
N LYS A 473 -4.91 -22.73 29.59
CA LYS A 473 -3.78 -22.58 30.51
C LYS A 473 -4.01 -21.48 31.54
N LEU A 474 -4.59 -20.34 31.14
CA LEU A 474 -5.00 -19.27 32.06
C LEU A 474 -6.01 -19.77 33.09
N LYS A 475 -7.08 -20.47 32.67
CA LYS A 475 -8.08 -21.06 33.57
C LYS A 475 -7.52 -22.07 34.58
N ARG A 476 -6.40 -22.72 34.26
CA ARG A 476 -5.71 -23.63 35.19
C ARG A 476 -4.95 -22.87 36.29
N HIS A 477 -4.50 -21.65 36.02
CA HIS A 477 -3.69 -20.87 36.95
C HIS A 477 -4.49 -19.79 37.69
N PHE A 478 -5.58 -19.29 37.12
CA PHE A 478 -6.39 -18.20 37.67
C PHE A 478 -7.89 -18.52 37.57
N ARG A 479 -8.69 -18.01 38.51
CA ARG A 479 -10.13 -17.84 38.29
C ARG A 479 -10.33 -16.67 37.32
N LEU A 480 -11.25 -16.78 36.35
CA LEU A 480 -11.51 -15.73 35.36
C LEU A 480 -12.95 -15.26 35.51
N ALA A 481 -13.14 -13.98 35.83
CA ALA A 481 -14.47 -13.38 35.97
C ALA A 481 -14.72 -12.39 34.81
N PRO A 482 -15.83 -12.48 34.07
CA PRO A 482 -16.16 -11.48 33.07
C PRO A 482 -16.40 -10.11 33.72
N VAL A 483 -15.98 -9.04 33.04
CA VAL A 483 -16.25 -7.66 33.46
C VAL A 483 -17.51 -7.17 32.75
N GLY A 484 -18.52 -6.74 33.52
CA GLY A 484 -19.86 -6.39 33.03
C GLY A 484 -19.91 -5.19 32.08
N ASP A 485 -18.98 -4.24 32.25
CA ASP A 485 -18.87 -3.02 31.43
C ASP A 485 -17.97 -3.19 30.19
N SER A 486 -17.62 -4.43 29.82
CA SER A 486 -16.91 -4.68 28.57
C SER A 486 -17.76 -4.21 27.38
N PRO A 487 -17.17 -3.63 26.31
CA PRO A 487 -17.95 -3.30 25.12
C PRO A 487 -18.76 -4.52 24.67
N ALA A 488 -20.10 -4.42 24.74
CA ALA A 488 -20.97 -5.54 24.43
C ALA A 488 -20.67 -6.08 23.03
N GLY A 489 -20.60 -7.41 22.89
CA GLY A 489 -20.35 -8.08 21.61
C GLY A 489 -19.01 -8.83 21.54
N ARG A 490 -18.23 -8.53 20.48
CA ARG A 490 -17.04 -9.30 20.06
C ARG A 490 -15.81 -9.14 20.97
N PHE A 491 -15.60 -7.96 21.57
CA PHE A 491 -14.43 -7.68 22.42
C PHE A 491 -14.78 -7.82 23.89
N ARG A 492 -14.11 -8.70 24.61
CA ARG A 492 -14.43 -9.03 26.01
C ARG A 492 -13.26 -8.78 26.95
N GLN A 493 -13.60 -8.36 28.17
CA GLN A 493 -12.66 -8.23 29.28
C GLN A 493 -12.94 -9.25 30.38
N PHE A 494 -11.87 -9.80 30.92
CA PHE A 494 -11.91 -10.72 32.06
C PHE A 494 -10.92 -10.28 33.13
N ARG A 495 -11.37 -10.27 34.38
CA ARG A 495 -10.50 -10.03 35.54
C ARG A 495 -9.86 -11.34 35.99
N LEU A 496 -8.54 -11.31 36.18
CA LEU A 496 -7.80 -12.38 36.85
C LEU A 496 -8.17 -12.39 38.33
N GLY A 497 -8.81 -13.46 38.79
CA GLY A 497 -9.03 -13.73 40.20
C GLY A 497 -7.81 -14.39 40.85
N GLU A 498 -8.01 -14.96 42.03
CA GLU A 498 -6.94 -15.62 42.78
C GLU A 498 -6.23 -16.72 41.98
N ARG A 499 -4.93 -16.87 42.23
CA ARG A 499 -4.13 -17.98 41.69
C ARG A 499 -4.66 -19.30 42.24
N ARG A 500 -4.96 -20.24 41.36
CA ARG A 500 -5.32 -21.61 41.75
C ARG A 500 -4.07 -22.28 42.32
N LYS A 501 -4.11 -22.70 43.59
CA LYS A 501 -3.05 -23.52 44.19
C LYS A 501 -2.89 -24.78 43.32
N ARG A 502 -1.66 -25.07 42.85
CA ARG A 502 -1.35 -26.39 42.29
C ARG A 502 -1.68 -27.38 43.41
N GLY A 503 -2.70 -28.22 43.20
CA GLY A 503 -2.91 -29.36 44.08
C GLY A 503 -1.58 -30.11 44.17
N ARG A 504 -1.01 -30.21 45.36
CA ARG A 504 0.02 -31.20 45.66
C ARG A 504 -0.60 -32.53 45.22
N ARG A 505 -0.06 -33.15 44.16
CA ARG A 505 -0.21 -34.60 44.01
C ARG A 505 0.53 -35.16 45.23
N GLY A 506 -0.24 -35.60 46.22
CA GLY A 506 0.28 -36.42 47.32
C GLY A 506 0.97 -37.62 46.69
N GLY A 507 2.18 -37.90 47.19
CA GLY A 507 2.99 -39.04 46.78
C GLY A 507 2.39 -40.36 47.19
#